data_AF-A0A3D5FWE5-F1
#
_entry.id   AF-A0A3D5FWE5-F1
#
_cell.length_a   1.000
_cell.length_b   1.000
_cell.length_c   1.000
_cell.angle_alpha   90.00
_cell.angle_beta   90.00
_cell.angle_gamma   90.00
#
_symmetry.space_group_name_H-M   'P 1'
#
loop_
_entity.id
_entity.type
_entity.pdbx_description
1 polymer ?
#
loop_
_entity_poly.entity_id
_entity_poly.type
_entity_poly.pdbx_seq_one_letter_code
_entity_poly.pdbx_strand_id
1 'polypeptide(L)'
;MSFSIPFHPNYEQLRKQAKDLHKACGKGDSSALGLLVEHHPKYSGTSPDDAVDASLSDVQLALARAYQFSSWPQLQRSVQEIESVEARVDDLSKQFAGADTAGRQRLLEPVHDRKRFVDYSDGDTELSAPDARLVIANSEGYALWSKYESYVRLDPVVRDLIVAIREGEHDTVRSILAKTPEVANPRWVAGFEPNWAGDSPGTPNDSIPLFDVSEAVFNGTNRKGNEGEIAADLLAAGADPNLDGQPLEGAVSFNCPRVVESLIAGGVDSEA
;
A
#
# COMPACT_ATOMS: atom_id res chain seq x y z
N MET A 1 22.64 -6.31 -3.89
CA MET A 1 21.79 -6.52 -2.70
C MET A 1 20.50 -5.74 -2.85
N SER A 2 19.36 -6.28 -2.42
CA SER A 2 18.08 -5.55 -2.37
C SER A 2 17.81 -5.04 -0.96
N PHE A 3 17.28 -3.82 -0.84
CA PHE A 3 16.90 -3.21 0.42
C PHE A 3 15.40 -3.39 0.68
N SER A 4 15.06 -3.47 1.96
CA SER A 4 13.68 -3.42 2.44
C SER A 4 13.37 -2.06 3.03
N ILE A 5 12.14 -1.58 2.85
CA ILE A 5 11.69 -0.37 3.54
C ILE A 5 11.69 -0.64 5.06
N PRO A 6 12.33 0.21 5.89
CA PRO A 6 12.24 0.07 7.34
C PRO A 6 10.80 0.12 7.84
N PHE A 7 10.52 -0.50 8.99
CA PHE A 7 9.18 -0.46 9.56
C PHE A 7 8.73 0.98 9.91
N HIS A 8 9.65 1.85 10.34
CA HIS A 8 9.38 3.28 10.51
C HIS A 8 10.30 4.08 9.58
N PRO A 9 9.94 4.21 8.28
CA PRO A 9 10.78 4.94 7.34
C PRO A 9 10.62 6.44 7.57
N ASN A 10 11.68 7.20 7.28
CA ASN A 10 11.69 8.65 7.41
C ASN A 10 12.23 9.28 6.12
N TYR A 11 11.47 10.22 5.57
CA TYR A 11 11.80 10.81 4.28
C TYR A 11 13.09 11.65 4.32
N GLU A 12 13.36 12.37 5.42
CA GLU A 12 14.58 13.16 5.55
C GLU A 12 15.84 12.28 5.59
N GLN A 13 15.77 11.15 6.30
CA GLN A 13 16.85 10.16 6.35
C GLN A 13 17.09 9.57 4.96
N LEU A 14 16.03 9.22 4.22
CA LEU A 14 16.16 8.73 2.84
C LEU A 14 16.84 9.76 1.92
N ARG A 15 16.48 11.05 2.03
CA ARG A 15 17.12 12.12 1.26
C ARG A 15 18.59 12.30 1.64
N LYS A 16 18.91 12.16 2.93
CA LYS A 16 20.29 12.23 3.42
C LYS A 16 21.11 11.05 2.89
N GLN A 17 20.56 9.84 2.92
CA GLN A 17 21.19 8.63 2.37
C GLN A 17 21.57 8.83 0.90
N ALA A 18 20.65 9.35 0.06
CA ALA A 18 20.95 9.63 -1.35
C ALA A 18 22.11 10.64 -1.52
N LYS A 19 22.15 11.70 -0.70
CA LYS A 19 23.23 12.70 -0.73
C LYS A 19 24.58 12.14 -0.28
N ASP A 20 24.56 11.30 0.75
CA ASP A 20 25.79 10.71 1.29
C ASP A 20 26.35 9.65 0.34
N LEU A 21 25.48 8.86 -0.32
CA LEU A 21 25.86 7.96 -1.43
C LEU A 21 26.46 8.73 -2.62
N HIS A 22 25.86 9.85 -3.02
CA HIS A 22 26.40 10.68 -4.11
C HIS A 22 27.78 11.23 -3.79
N LYS A 23 28.01 11.70 -2.55
CA LYS A 23 29.35 12.11 -2.10
C LYS A 23 30.35 10.96 -2.07
N ALA A 24 29.90 9.74 -1.77
CA ALA A 24 30.76 8.56 -1.77
C ALA A 24 31.18 8.15 -3.19
N CYS A 25 30.26 8.23 -4.17
CA CYS A 25 30.56 7.99 -5.59
C CYS A 25 31.66 8.94 -6.09
N GLY A 26 31.52 10.25 -5.83
CA GLY A 26 32.54 11.25 -6.20
C GLY A 26 33.90 11.09 -5.50
N LYS A 27 34.00 10.23 -4.48
CA LYS A 27 35.26 9.86 -3.81
C LYS A 27 35.84 8.52 -4.30
N GLY A 28 35.20 7.87 -5.27
CA GLY A 28 35.61 6.55 -5.75
C GLY A 28 35.26 5.41 -4.79
N ASP A 29 34.27 5.58 -3.91
CA ASP A 29 33.88 4.51 -2.98
C ASP A 29 33.31 3.30 -3.73
N SER A 30 34.03 2.18 -3.65
CA SER A 30 33.68 0.95 -4.39
C SER A 30 32.27 0.42 -4.11
N SER A 31 31.75 0.59 -2.89
CA SER A 31 30.40 0.14 -2.51
C SER A 31 29.33 1.03 -3.14
N ALA A 32 29.51 2.35 -3.08
CA ALA A 32 28.60 3.31 -3.68
C ALA A 32 28.55 3.21 -5.22
N LEU A 33 29.71 3.02 -5.86
CA LEU A 33 29.79 2.79 -7.30
C LEU A 33 29.18 1.44 -7.69
N GLY A 34 29.40 0.40 -6.88
CA GLY A 34 28.79 -0.91 -7.06
C GLY A 34 27.26 -0.86 -7.06
N LEU A 35 26.66 -0.03 -6.19
CA LEU A 35 25.21 0.19 -6.15
C LEU A 35 24.68 0.76 -7.49
N LEU A 36 25.39 1.72 -8.08
CA LEU A 36 25.03 2.29 -9.37
C LEU A 36 25.12 1.25 -10.49
N VAL A 37 26.21 0.50 -10.55
CA VAL A 37 26.40 -0.55 -11.57
C VAL A 37 25.33 -1.65 -11.45
N GLU A 38 24.96 -2.01 -10.22
CA GLU A 38 23.96 -3.04 -9.96
C GLU A 38 22.53 -2.58 -10.33
N HIS A 39 22.15 -1.37 -9.91
CA HIS A 39 20.74 -0.96 -9.93
C HIS A 39 20.38 0.07 -11.00
N HIS A 40 21.35 0.75 -11.61
CA HIS A 40 21.08 1.82 -12.56
C HIS A 40 21.27 1.39 -14.03
N PRO A 41 20.26 1.56 -14.91
CA PRO A 41 20.34 1.12 -16.30
C PRO A 41 21.53 1.69 -17.09
N LYS A 42 21.89 2.96 -16.86
CA LYS A 42 23.03 3.64 -17.54
C LYS A 42 24.40 3.03 -17.22
N TYR A 43 24.56 2.46 -16.02
CA TYR A 43 25.84 1.96 -15.52
C TYR A 43 25.89 0.41 -15.50
N SER A 44 24.82 -0.24 -15.94
CA SER A 44 24.76 -1.69 -15.99
C SER A 44 25.80 -2.23 -16.97
N GLY A 45 26.72 -3.07 -16.48
CA GLY A 45 27.79 -3.65 -17.27
C GLY A 45 28.97 -2.70 -17.59
N THR A 46 29.02 -1.50 -17.00
CA THR A 46 30.17 -0.59 -17.13
C THR A 46 31.20 -0.82 -16.02
N SER A 47 32.37 -0.18 -16.13
CA SER A 47 33.32 -0.16 -15.00
C SER A 47 32.72 0.70 -13.86
N PRO A 48 32.92 0.34 -12.59
CA PRO A 48 32.54 1.21 -11.46
C PRO A 48 33.13 2.62 -11.56
N ASP A 49 34.33 2.77 -12.13
CA ASP A 49 34.99 4.07 -12.31
C ASP A 49 34.20 5.01 -13.25
N ASP A 50 33.40 4.46 -14.16
CA ASP A 50 32.54 5.25 -15.06
C ASP A 50 31.37 5.93 -14.32
N ALA A 51 31.10 5.50 -13.08
CA ALA A 51 30.02 6.00 -12.23
C ALA A 51 30.46 7.07 -11.22
N VAL A 52 31.75 7.45 -11.18
CA VAL A 52 32.28 8.46 -10.24
C VAL A 52 31.60 9.82 -10.40
N ASP A 53 31.28 10.21 -11.65
CA ASP A 53 30.60 11.46 -12.00
C ASP A 53 29.07 11.31 -12.09
N ALA A 54 28.50 10.26 -11.49
CA ALA A 54 27.04 10.08 -11.46
C ALA A 54 26.34 11.25 -10.78
N SER A 55 25.26 11.72 -11.40
CA SER A 55 24.46 12.80 -10.83
C SER A 55 23.69 12.34 -9.59
N LEU A 56 23.22 13.29 -8.78
CA LEU A 56 22.33 12.96 -7.66
C LEU A 56 21.08 12.20 -8.13
N SER A 57 20.55 12.53 -9.32
CA SER A 57 19.38 11.85 -9.90
C SER A 57 19.70 10.41 -10.29
N ASP A 58 20.89 10.12 -10.80
CA ASP A 58 21.34 8.75 -11.08
C ASP A 58 21.40 7.94 -9.77
N VAL A 59 21.97 8.51 -8.70
CA VAL A 59 22.05 7.88 -7.37
C VAL A 59 20.66 7.65 -6.78
N GLN A 60 19.76 8.62 -6.91
CA GLN A 60 18.37 8.50 -6.46
C GLN A 60 17.63 7.38 -7.19
N LEU A 61 17.82 7.22 -8.51
CA LEU A 61 17.21 6.13 -9.27
C LEU A 61 17.80 4.77 -8.88
N ALA A 62 19.12 4.67 -8.71
CA ALA A 62 19.76 3.45 -8.26
C ALA A 62 19.28 3.04 -6.86
N LEU A 63 19.17 4.00 -5.94
CA LEU A 63 18.65 3.76 -4.60
C LEU A 63 17.18 3.32 -4.64
N ALA A 64 16.33 3.97 -5.45
CA ALA A 64 14.94 3.57 -5.62
C ALA A 64 14.82 2.12 -6.10
N ARG A 65 15.59 1.75 -7.12
CA ARG A 65 15.61 0.39 -7.67
C ARG A 65 16.19 -0.63 -6.68
N ALA A 66 17.15 -0.24 -5.85
CA ALA A 66 17.64 -1.07 -4.75
C ALA A 66 16.54 -1.37 -3.71
N TYR A 67 15.63 -0.42 -3.46
CA TYR A 67 14.39 -0.61 -2.68
C TYR A 67 13.24 -1.24 -3.50
N GLN A 68 13.49 -1.69 -4.73
CA GLN A 68 12.53 -2.28 -5.67
C GLN A 68 11.44 -1.32 -6.19
N PHE A 69 11.71 -0.01 -6.18
CA PHE A 69 10.87 0.99 -6.82
C PHE A 69 11.35 1.32 -8.23
N SER A 70 10.41 1.59 -9.13
CA SER A 70 10.72 1.96 -10.52
C SER A 70 11.37 3.34 -10.64
N SER A 71 11.10 4.22 -9.68
CA SER A 71 11.54 5.61 -9.69
C SER A 71 11.68 6.20 -8.28
N TRP A 72 12.50 7.24 -8.16
CA TRP A 72 12.66 7.99 -6.92
C TRP A 72 11.34 8.58 -6.38
N PRO A 73 10.49 9.24 -7.20
CA PRO A 73 9.19 9.73 -6.72
C PRO A 73 8.29 8.63 -6.13
N GLN A 74 8.33 7.40 -6.66
CA GLN A 74 7.55 6.28 -6.15
C GLN A 74 8.04 5.83 -4.76
N LEU A 75 9.36 5.75 -4.55
CA LEU A 75 9.95 5.48 -3.24
C LEU A 75 9.61 6.59 -2.24
N GLN A 76 9.75 7.86 -2.66
CA GLN A 76 9.40 9.01 -1.81
C GLN A 76 7.95 8.96 -1.34
N ARG A 77 7.01 8.78 -2.28
CA ARG A 77 5.57 8.69 -1.97
C ARG A 77 5.30 7.58 -0.96
N SER A 78 5.93 6.41 -1.14
CA SER A 78 5.77 5.27 -0.22
C SER A 78 6.24 5.60 1.19
N VAL A 79 7.45 6.15 1.33
CA VAL A 79 8.01 6.53 2.63
C VAL A 79 7.19 7.63 3.30
N GLN A 80 6.79 8.66 2.55
CA GLN A 80 6.00 9.78 3.06
C GLN A 80 4.61 9.34 3.52
N GLU A 81 3.97 8.39 2.82
CA GLU A 81 2.66 7.87 3.21
C GLU A 81 2.75 7.15 4.56
N ILE A 82 3.71 6.24 4.72
CA ILE A 82 3.92 5.50 5.97
C ILE A 82 4.27 6.46 7.11
N GLU A 83 5.17 7.41 6.86
CA GLU A 83 5.55 8.45 7.83
C GLU A 83 4.36 9.32 8.23
N SER A 84 3.49 9.69 7.29
CA SER A 84 2.29 10.49 7.56
C SER A 84 1.28 9.76 8.43
N VAL A 85 1.09 8.45 8.22
CA VAL A 85 0.18 7.65 9.06
C VAL A 85 0.70 7.57 10.50
N GLU A 86 1.99 7.30 10.69
CA GLU A 86 2.58 7.26 12.03
C GLU A 86 2.55 8.63 12.72
N ALA A 87 2.77 9.72 11.97
CA ALA A 87 2.62 11.07 12.50
C ALA A 87 1.18 11.37 12.97
N ARG A 88 0.17 10.85 12.26
CA ARG A 88 -1.25 10.97 12.67
C ARG A 88 -1.56 10.16 13.93
N VAL A 89 -0.95 8.99 14.10
CA VAL A 89 -1.05 8.19 15.34
C VAL A 89 -0.51 8.99 16.53
N ASP A 90 0.70 9.55 16.39
CA ASP A 90 1.32 10.37 17.43
C ASP A 90 0.50 11.64 17.74
N ASP A 91 -0.02 12.30 16.72
CA ASP A 91 -0.84 13.50 16.85
C ASP A 91 -2.17 13.19 17.53
N LEU A 92 -2.83 12.09 17.16
CA LEU A 92 -4.06 11.63 17.80
C LEU A 92 -3.86 11.38 19.29
N SER A 93 -2.81 10.68 19.69
CA SER A 93 -2.51 10.45 21.12
C SER A 93 -2.30 11.77 21.88
N LYS A 94 -1.64 12.76 21.28
CA LYS A 94 -1.44 14.09 21.88
C LYS A 94 -2.76 14.88 21.99
N GLN A 95 -3.57 14.87 20.93
CA GLN A 95 -4.88 15.50 20.93
C GLN A 95 -5.79 14.86 21.99
N PHE A 96 -5.77 13.54 22.11
CA PHE A 96 -6.55 12.80 23.09
C PHE A 96 -6.14 13.16 24.53
N ALA A 97 -4.84 13.24 24.81
CA ALA A 97 -4.32 13.67 26.10
C ALA A 97 -4.76 15.09 26.48
N GLY A 98 -4.69 16.03 25.52
CA GLY A 98 -5.03 17.44 25.72
C GLY A 98 -6.52 17.76 25.68
N ALA A 99 -7.37 16.83 25.23
CA ALA A 99 -8.81 17.05 25.10
C ALA A 99 -9.56 16.93 26.43
N ASP A 100 -10.71 17.60 26.52
CA ASP A 100 -11.69 17.33 27.58
C ASP A 100 -12.48 16.03 27.29
N THR A 101 -13.37 15.63 28.20
CA THR A 101 -14.16 14.40 28.05
C THR A 101 -14.96 14.37 26.74
N ALA A 102 -15.57 15.49 26.35
CA ALA A 102 -16.34 15.58 25.11
C ALA A 102 -15.45 15.53 23.87
N GLY A 103 -14.26 16.12 23.92
CA GLY A 103 -13.25 16.02 22.86
C GLY A 103 -12.74 14.59 22.68
N ARG A 104 -12.42 13.89 23.77
CA ARG A 104 -12.02 12.47 23.73
C ARG A 104 -13.13 11.59 23.13
N GLN A 105 -14.38 11.82 23.51
CA GLN A 105 -15.51 11.08 22.92
C GLN A 105 -15.62 11.29 21.41
N ARG A 106 -15.45 12.53 20.93
CA ARG A 106 -15.43 12.85 19.49
C ARG A 106 -14.28 12.16 18.76
N LEU A 107 -13.08 12.15 19.34
CA LEU A 107 -11.92 11.49 18.75
C LEU A 107 -12.11 9.96 18.61
N LEU A 108 -12.96 9.34 19.44
CA LEU A 108 -13.28 7.91 19.38
C LEU A 108 -14.52 7.60 18.53
N GLU A 109 -15.22 8.58 17.96
CA GLU A 109 -16.40 8.36 17.10
C GLU A 109 -16.17 7.37 15.95
N PRO A 110 -15.00 7.34 15.27
CA PRO A 110 -14.75 6.37 14.23
C PRO A 110 -14.76 4.91 14.70
N VAL A 111 -14.54 4.65 16.00
CA VAL A 111 -14.41 3.28 16.52
C VAL A 111 -15.77 2.61 16.63
N HIS A 112 -16.02 1.66 15.73
CA HIS A 112 -17.28 0.94 15.65
C HIS A 112 -17.32 -0.34 16.52
N ASP A 113 -16.17 -0.83 16.99
CA ASP A 113 -16.07 -1.98 17.90
C ASP A 113 -14.99 -1.76 18.96
N ARG A 114 -15.41 -1.21 20.12
CA ARG A 114 -14.50 -0.90 21.24
C ARG A 114 -13.83 -2.14 21.85
N LYS A 115 -14.31 -3.35 21.58
CA LYS A 115 -13.66 -4.58 22.06
C LYS A 115 -12.31 -4.85 21.39
N ARG A 116 -12.01 -4.14 20.30
CA ARG A 116 -10.74 -4.23 19.58
C ARG A 116 -9.63 -3.37 20.16
N PHE A 117 -9.96 -2.50 21.12
CA PHE A 117 -8.92 -1.82 21.89
C PHE A 117 -8.09 -2.83 22.67
N VAL A 118 -6.79 -2.56 22.77
CA VAL A 118 -5.79 -3.40 23.42
C VAL A 118 -5.76 -3.12 24.92
N ASP A 119 -5.73 -1.85 25.32
CA ASP A 119 -5.58 -1.45 26.72
C ASP A 119 -6.45 -0.26 27.16
N TYR A 120 -7.22 0.36 26.27
CA TYR A 120 -8.14 1.45 26.60
C TYR A 120 -9.32 1.04 27.50
N SER A 121 -9.59 1.88 28.50
CA SER A 121 -10.78 1.85 29.35
C SER A 121 -11.57 3.16 29.28
N ASP A 122 -12.90 3.07 29.42
CA ASP A 122 -13.78 4.25 29.40
C ASP A 122 -13.39 5.24 30.52
N GLY A 123 -13.05 6.46 30.12
CA GLY A 123 -12.61 7.52 31.03
C GLY A 123 -11.10 7.76 31.05
N ASP A 124 -10.32 6.90 30.38
CA ASP A 124 -8.89 7.11 30.24
C ASP A 124 -8.59 8.45 29.57
N THR A 125 -7.51 9.07 30.05
CA THR A 125 -7.04 10.38 29.56
C THR A 125 -5.90 10.24 28.56
N GLU A 126 -5.42 9.03 28.32
CA GLU A 126 -4.34 8.73 27.38
C GLU A 126 -4.83 7.65 26.41
N LEU A 127 -4.25 7.64 25.21
CA LEU A 127 -4.52 6.65 24.19
C LEU A 127 -3.20 6.02 23.77
N SER A 128 -3.07 4.70 23.97
CA SER A 128 -1.88 3.95 23.59
C SER A 128 -1.67 3.97 22.07
N ALA A 129 -0.45 3.73 21.60
CA ALA A 129 -0.18 3.68 20.17
C ALA A 129 -0.98 2.60 19.42
N PRO A 130 -1.18 1.37 19.95
CA PRO A 130 -2.08 0.39 19.34
C PRO A 130 -3.53 0.89 19.21
N ASP A 131 -4.06 1.57 20.21
CA ASP A 131 -5.45 2.04 20.21
C ASP A 131 -5.64 3.27 19.33
N ALA A 132 -4.65 4.17 19.29
CA ALA A 132 -4.60 5.26 18.32
C ALA A 132 -4.56 4.72 16.88
N ARG A 133 -3.78 3.68 16.60
CA ARG A 133 -3.76 2.99 15.30
C ARG A 133 -5.11 2.39 14.92
N LEU A 134 -5.85 1.81 15.87
CA LEU A 134 -7.21 1.33 15.62
C LEU A 134 -8.15 2.46 15.23
N VAL A 135 -8.12 3.59 15.96
CA VAL A 135 -8.93 4.77 15.63
C VAL A 135 -8.60 5.29 14.23
N ILE A 136 -7.31 5.40 13.89
CA ILE A 136 -6.87 5.82 12.55
C ILE A 136 -7.38 4.85 11.49
N ALA A 137 -7.21 3.54 11.66
CA ALA A 137 -7.69 2.54 10.70
C ALA A 137 -9.21 2.65 10.49
N ASN A 138 -10.00 2.75 11.56
CA ASN A 138 -11.46 2.88 11.45
C ASN A 138 -11.87 4.21 10.80
N SER A 139 -11.15 5.30 11.04
CA SER A 139 -11.37 6.59 10.36
C SER A 139 -11.13 6.53 8.85
N GLU A 140 -10.29 5.57 8.42
CA GLU A 140 -9.95 5.32 7.02
C GLU A 140 -10.85 4.24 6.40
N GLY A 141 -11.85 3.75 7.14
CA GLY A 141 -12.79 2.72 6.69
C GLY A 141 -12.30 1.27 6.90
N TYR A 142 -11.17 1.06 7.56
CA TYR A 142 -10.61 -0.27 7.80
C TYR A 142 -10.96 -0.77 9.19
N ALA A 143 -11.49 -1.98 9.25
CA ALA A 143 -11.89 -2.65 10.49
C ALA A 143 -10.73 -2.82 11.50
N LEU A 144 -9.53 -3.13 11.01
CA LEU A 144 -8.36 -3.46 11.82
C LEU A 144 -7.15 -2.65 11.35
N TRP A 145 -6.24 -2.33 12.29
CA TRP A 145 -4.96 -1.71 11.95
C TRP A 145 -4.15 -2.56 10.94
N SER A 146 -4.10 -3.88 11.11
CA SER A 146 -3.37 -4.77 10.19
C SER A 146 -3.84 -4.67 8.74
N LYS A 147 -5.14 -4.47 8.52
CA LYS A 147 -5.72 -4.25 7.19
C LYS A 147 -5.28 -2.90 6.60
N TYR A 148 -5.37 -1.83 7.39
CA TYR A 148 -4.93 -0.51 6.94
C TYR A 148 -3.42 -0.43 6.72
N GLU A 149 -2.63 -1.02 7.60
CA GLU A 149 -1.18 -1.11 7.44
C GLU A 149 -0.81 -1.89 6.18
N SER A 150 -1.48 -3.02 5.92
CA SER A 150 -1.29 -3.76 4.66
C SER A 150 -1.57 -2.88 3.45
N TYR A 151 -2.69 -2.16 3.43
CA TYR A 151 -3.02 -1.22 2.35
C TYR A 151 -1.95 -0.14 2.20
N VAL A 152 -1.51 0.50 3.29
CA VAL A 152 -0.46 1.54 3.30
C VAL A 152 0.91 1.00 2.84
N ARG A 153 1.12 -0.31 2.91
CA ARG A 153 2.36 -0.98 2.48
C ARG A 153 2.27 -1.59 1.08
N LEU A 154 1.15 -1.47 0.40
CA LEU A 154 1.05 -1.85 -1.01
C LEU A 154 2.00 -1.01 -1.87
N ASP A 155 2.43 -1.59 -3.00
CA ASP A 155 3.04 -0.83 -4.08
C ASP A 155 2.13 0.36 -4.40
N PRO A 156 2.67 1.60 -4.50
CA PRO A 156 1.85 2.77 -4.79
C PRO A 156 0.98 2.64 -6.04
N VAL A 157 1.40 1.88 -7.05
CA VAL A 157 0.62 1.68 -8.28
C VAL A 157 -0.57 0.74 -8.03
N VAL A 158 -0.43 -0.24 -7.13
CA VAL A 158 -1.58 -1.06 -6.68
C VAL A 158 -2.57 -0.19 -5.92
N ARG A 159 -2.11 0.73 -5.05
CA ARG A 159 -3.01 1.68 -4.38
C ARG A 159 -3.71 2.63 -5.34
N ASP A 160 -2.97 3.19 -6.29
CA ASP A 160 -3.53 4.08 -7.33
C ASP A 160 -4.61 3.32 -8.14
N LEU A 161 -4.40 2.02 -8.42
CA LEU A 161 -5.39 1.16 -9.06
C LEU A 161 -6.63 0.94 -8.17
N ILE A 162 -6.46 0.61 -6.89
CA ILE A 162 -7.57 0.40 -5.94
C ILE A 162 -8.41 1.68 -5.79
N VAL A 163 -7.79 2.85 -5.69
CA VAL A 163 -8.51 4.13 -5.65
C VAL A 163 -9.34 4.32 -6.92
N ALA A 164 -8.75 4.09 -8.10
CA ALA A 164 -9.47 4.20 -9.37
C ALA A 164 -10.64 3.21 -9.47
N ILE A 165 -10.49 1.98 -8.96
CA ILE A 165 -11.56 0.98 -8.87
C ILE A 165 -12.68 1.48 -7.95
N ARG A 166 -12.33 1.96 -6.75
CA ARG A 166 -13.28 2.44 -5.74
C ARG A 166 -14.10 3.62 -6.24
N GLU A 167 -13.52 4.48 -7.06
CA GLU A 167 -14.20 5.64 -7.68
C GLU A 167 -14.86 5.31 -9.03
N GLY A 168 -14.69 4.09 -9.54
CA GLY A 168 -15.17 3.66 -10.86
C GLY A 168 -14.53 4.44 -12.02
N GLU A 169 -13.31 4.94 -11.85
CA GLU A 169 -12.52 5.65 -12.88
C GLU A 169 -11.90 4.66 -13.88
N HIS A 170 -12.77 4.05 -14.69
CA HIS A 170 -12.42 2.94 -15.59
C HIS A 170 -11.32 3.28 -16.60
N ASP A 171 -11.28 4.50 -17.13
CA ASP A 171 -10.20 4.94 -18.02
C ASP A 171 -8.84 4.97 -17.31
N THR A 172 -8.83 5.35 -16.02
CA THR A 172 -7.63 5.33 -15.18
C THR A 172 -7.20 3.89 -14.90
N VAL A 173 -8.15 3.01 -14.57
CA VAL A 173 -7.90 1.56 -14.40
C VAL A 173 -7.20 1.00 -15.65
N ARG A 174 -7.76 1.22 -16.85
CA ARG A 174 -7.16 0.75 -18.10
C ARG A 174 -5.77 1.33 -18.36
N SER A 175 -5.58 2.62 -18.07
CA SER A 175 -4.28 3.29 -18.24
C SER A 175 -3.20 2.71 -17.32
N ILE A 176 -3.55 2.34 -16.09
CA ILE A 176 -2.63 1.70 -15.14
C ILE A 176 -2.29 0.28 -15.61
N LEU A 177 -3.31 -0.54 -15.88
CA LEU A 177 -3.12 -1.94 -16.28
C LEU A 177 -2.36 -2.09 -17.61
N ALA A 178 -2.54 -1.16 -18.56
CA ALA A 178 -1.79 -1.16 -19.81
C ALA A 178 -0.28 -0.91 -19.62
N LYS A 179 0.12 -0.21 -18.55
CA LYS A 179 1.52 0.10 -18.25
C LYS A 179 2.14 -0.92 -17.30
N THR A 180 1.34 -1.48 -16.39
CA THR A 180 1.81 -2.28 -15.25
C THR A 180 0.77 -3.36 -14.93
N PRO A 181 0.56 -4.35 -15.82
CA PRO A 181 -0.49 -5.36 -15.65
C PRO A 181 -0.33 -6.19 -14.36
N GLU A 182 0.89 -6.34 -13.85
CA GLU A 182 1.19 -7.08 -12.62
C GLU A 182 0.54 -6.51 -11.36
N VAL A 183 0.07 -5.25 -11.39
CA VAL A 183 -0.64 -4.63 -10.25
C VAL A 183 -2.12 -5.04 -10.16
N ALA A 184 -2.61 -5.84 -11.11
CA ALA A 184 -3.92 -6.46 -11.02
C ALA A 184 -4.05 -7.42 -9.82
N ASN A 185 -2.91 -7.83 -9.23
CA ASN A 185 -2.81 -8.60 -7.99
C ASN A 185 -2.13 -7.77 -6.88
N PRO A 186 -2.39 -8.07 -5.60
CA PRO A 186 -1.73 -7.41 -4.48
C PRO A 186 -0.22 -7.58 -4.54
N ARG A 187 0.49 -6.47 -4.31
CA ARG A 187 1.95 -6.43 -4.20
C ARG A 187 2.32 -5.43 -3.11
N TRP A 188 3.20 -5.81 -2.20
CA TRP A 188 3.69 -4.95 -1.14
C TRP A 188 5.10 -4.45 -1.43
N VAL A 189 5.46 -3.34 -0.77
CA VAL A 189 6.82 -2.81 -0.77
C VAL A 189 7.80 -3.84 -0.20
N ALA A 190 9.02 -3.86 -0.73
CA ALA A 190 10.03 -4.85 -0.38
C ALA A 190 10.27 -4.96 1.13
N GLY A 191 10.23 -6.19 1.64
CA GLY A 191 10.47 -6.54 3.04
C GLY A 191 9.29 -6.28 3.99
N PHE A 192 8.13 -5.91 3.46
CA PHE A 192 6.88 -6.03 4.20
C PHE A 192 6.21 -7.36 3.85
N GLU A 193 6.11 -8.24 4.83
CA GLU A 193 5.26 -9.43 4.78
C GLU A 193 4.14 -9.21 5.78
N PRO A 194 2.89 -9.12 5.33
CA PRO A 194 1.82 -8.88 6.27
C PRO A 194 1.62 -10.10 7.18
N ASN A 195 1.64 -9.86 8.49
CA ASN A 195 1.58 -10.90 9.52
C ASN A 195 0.11 -11.25 9.85
N TRP A 196 -0.44 -12.27 9.20
CA TRP A 196 -1.83 -12.70 9.34
C TRP A 196 -2.05 -13.87 10.32
N ALA A 197 -1.06 -14.18 11.16
CA ALA A 197 -1.15 -15.27 12.13
C ALA A 197 -2.13 -14.92 13.27
N GLY A 198 -3.44 -15.00 13.02
CA GLY A 198 -4.48 -14.69 13.99
C GLY A 198 -5.87 -15.13 13.51
N ASP A 199 -6.63 -14.19 12.95
CA ASP A 199 -8.10 -14.35 12.81
C ASP A 199 -8.61 -14.67 11.39
N SER A 200 -7.83 -14.40 10.35
CA SER A 200 -8.13 -14.79 8.96
C SER A 200 -6.83 -15.11 8.24
N PRO A 201 -6.44 -16.40 8.13
CA PRO A 201 -5.30 -16.78 7.29
C PRO A 201 -5.62 -16.44 5.83
N GLY A 202 -4.81 -15.60 5.21
CA GLY A 202 -4.98 -15.22 3.80
C GLY A 202 -4.57 -13.78 3.51
N THR A 203 -4.60 -13.42 2.24
CA THR A 203 -4.45 -12.05 1.75
C THR A 203 -5.59 -11.19 2.30
N PRO A 204 -5.36 -9.98 2.82
CA PRO A 204 -6.48 -9.13 3.23
C PRO A 204 -7.26 -8.68 2.00
N ASN A 205 -8.56 -8.96 2.01
CA ASN A 205 -9.52 -8.56 0.98
C ASN A 205 -9.36 -7.10 0.52
N ASP A 206 -9.16 -6.16 1.44
CA ASP A 206 -9.04 -4.71 1.16
C ASP A 206 -7.74 -4.34 0.41
N SER A 207 -6.88 -5.32 0.13
CA SER A 207 -5.66 -5.20 -0.69
C SER A 207 -5.79 -5.89 -2.04
N ILE A 208 -6.89 -6.61 -2.32
CA ILE A 208 -7.12 -7.38 -3.54
C ILE A 208 -7.92 -6.53 -4.54
N PRO A 209 -7.32 -6.07 -5.66
CA PRO A 209 -8.02 -5.21 -6.63
C PRO A 209 -9.35 -5.81 -7.13
N LEU A 210 -9.43 -7.12 -7.36
CA LEU A 210 -10.68 -7.78 -7.76
C LEU A 210 -11.76 -7.75 -6.66
N PHE A 211 -11.38 -7.86 -5.39
CA PHE A 211 -12.32 -7.77 -4.27
C PHE A 211 -12.88 -6.35 -4.15
N ASP A 212 -12.00 -5.34 -4.27
CA ASP A 212 -12.34 -3.93 -4.23
C ASP A 212 -13.40 -3.53 -5.27
N VAL A 213 -13.51 -4.24 -6.40
CA VAL A 213 -14.56 -3.98 -7.41
C VAL A 213 -15.95 -4.15 -6.81
N SER A 214 -16.19 -5.26 -6.11
CA SER A 214 -17.50 -5.56 -5.52
C SER A 214 -17.73 -4.75 -4.25
N GLU A 215 -16.68 -4.56 -3.44
CA GLU A 215 -16.75 -3.74 -2.23
C GLU A 215 -17.08 -2.27 -2.55
N ALA A 216 -16.54 -1.73 -3.64
CA ALA A 216 -16.84 -0.36 -4.06
C ALA A 216 -18.32 -0.15 -4.41
N VAL A 217 -18.97 -1.17 -4.99
CA VAL A 217 -20.42 -1.16 -5.25
C VAL A 217 -21.19 -1.23 -3.94
N PHE A 218 -20.80 -2.14 -3.04
CA PHE A 218 -21.42 -2.31 -1.72
C PHE A 218 -21.38 -1.04 -0.88
N ASN A 219 -20.20 -0.40 -0.81
CA ASN A 219 -20.00 0.86 -0.10
C ASN A 219 -20.56 2.07 -0.87
N GLY A 220 -21.00 1.87 -2.11
CA GLY A 220 -21.56 2.90 -2.96
C GLY A 220 -20.55 3.98 -3.35
N THR A 221 -19.26 3.69 -3.34
CA THR A 221 -18.19 4.57 -3.85
C THR A 221 -18.11 4.51 -5.38
N ASN A 222 -18.41 3.34 -5.95
CA ASN A 222 -18.65 3.20 -7.38
C ASN A 222 -20.15 3.03 -7.66
N ARG A 223 -20.75 4.00 -8.37
CA ARG A 223 -22.16 3.99 -8.78
C ARG A 223 -22.36 4.05 -10.30
N LYS A 224 -21.28 3.83 -11.06
CA LYS A 224 -21.26 4.05 -12.52
C LYS A 224 -21.79 2.84 -13.32
N GLY A 225 -21.95 1.69 -12.68
CA GLY A 225 -22.44 0.47 -13.34
C GLY A 225 -21.42 -0.20 -14.25
N ASN A 226 -20.13 0.08 -14.04
CA ASN A 226 -18.99 -0.40 -14.82
C ASN A 226 -18.18 -1.49 -14.10
N GLU A 227 -18.69 -2.03 -12.99
CA GLU A 227 -18.00 -3.03 -12.16
C GLU A 227 -17.63 -4.31 -12.93
N GLY A 228 -18.51 -4.78 -13.82
CA GLY A 228 -18.23 -5.95 -14.66
C GLY A 228 -17.10 -5.71 -15.66
N GLU A 229 -17.04 -4.49 -16.24
CA GLU A 229 -16.00 -4.11 -17.21
C GLU A 229 -14.65 -3.94 -16.53
N ILE A 230 -14.62 -3.31 -15.35
CA ILE A 230 -13.42 -3.19 -14.52
C ILE A 230 -12.90 -4.58 -14.11
N ALA A 231 -13.79 -5.48 -13.66
CA ALA A 231 -13.40 -6.86 -13.33
C ALA A 231 -12.83 -7.60 -14.55
N ALA A 232 -13.43 -7.45 -15.73
CA ALA A 232 -12.94 -8.06 -16.96
C ALA A 232 -11.54 -7.54 -17.34
N ASP A 233 -11.28 -6.24 -17.21
CA ASP A 233 -9.96 -5.65 -17.49
C ASP A 233 -8.89 -6.13 -16.50
N LEU A 234 -9.23 -6.28 -15.21
CA LEU A 234 -8.34 -6.87 -14.21
C LEU A 234 -7.97 -8.31 -14.55
N LEU A 235 -8.95 -9.14 -14.92
CA LEU A 235 -8.74 -10.53 -15.33
C LEU A 235 -7.89 -10.62 -16.60
N ALA A 236 -8.15 -9.75 -17.59
CA ALA A 236 -7.35 -9.67 -18.81
C ALA A 236 -5.89 -9.24 -18.54
N ALA A 237 -5.65 -8.48 -17.47
CA ALA A 237 -4.32 -8.10 -16.99
C ALA A 237 -3.65 -9.20 -16.13
N GLY A 238 -4.34 -10.31 -15.85
CA GLY A 238 -3.81 -11.45 -15.11
C GLY A 238 -4.11 -11.43 -13.61
N ALA A 239 -5.15 -10.73 -13.16
CA ALA A 239 -5.65 -10.89 -11.80
C ALA A 239 -6.07 -12.34 -11.53
N ASP A 240 -5.72 -12.88 -10.37
CA ASP A 240 -6.10 -14.22 -9.95
C ASP A 240 -7.56 -14.24 -9.45
N PRO A 241 -8.51 -14.84 -10.18
CA PRO A 241 -9.90 -14.92 -9.74
C PRO A 241 -10.09 -15.80 -8.50
N ASN A 242 -9.14 -16.70 -8.22
CA ASN A 242 -9.21 -17.68 -7.14
C ASN A 242 -8.41 -17.26 -5.90
N LEU A 243 -7.89 -16.03 -5.86
CA LEU A 243 -7.03 -15.55 -4.78
C LEU A 243 -7.72 -15.67 -3.41
N ASP A 244 -7.33 -16.71 -2.66
CA ASP A 244 -7.92 -17.11 -1.37
C ASP A 244 -9.46 -17.26 -1.41
N GLY A 245 -10.07 -17.47 -2.59
CA GLY A 245 -11.52 -17.52 -2.80
C GLY A 245 -12.26 -16.18 -2.64
N GLN A 246 -11.56 -15.12 -2.23
CA GLN A 246 -12.17 -13.86 -1.81
C GLN A 246 -12.85 -13.07 -2.94
N PRO A 247 -12.33 -13.01 -4.20
CA PRO A 247 -13.02 -12.31 -5.27
C PRO A 247 -14.46 -12.79 -5.50
N LEU A 248 -14.67 -14.11 -5.53
CA LEU A 248 -16.00 -14.70 -5.70
C LEU A 248 -16.87 -14.50 -4.47
N GLU A 249 -16.32 -14.73 -3.27
CA GLU A 249 -17.02 -14.51 -2.00
C GLU A 249 -17.56 -13.08 -1.90
N GLY A 250 -16.72 -12.08 -2.21
CA GLY A 250 -17.10 -10.67 -2.22
C GLY A 250 -18.18 -10.38 -3.25
N ALA A 251 -18.02 -10.84 -4.50
CA ALA A 251 -19.00 -10.60 -5.57
C ALA A 251 -20.38 -11.17 -5.26
N VAL A 252 -20.44 -12.37 -4.67
CA VAL A 252 -21.70 -12.99 -4.24
C VAL A 252 -22.30 -12.28 -3.02
N SER A 253 -21.48 -12.04 -1.99
CA SER A 253 -21.94 -11.41 -0.73
C SER A 253 -22.45 -9.99 -0.92
N PHE A 254 -21.85 -9.25 -1.85
CA PHE A 254 -22.21 -7.88 -2.20
C PHE A 254 -23.23 -7.79 -3.34
N ASN A 255 -23.77 -8.92 -3.81
CA ASN A 255 -24.78 -9.00 -4.85
C ASN A 255 -24.37 -8.25 -6.15
N CYS A 256 -23.17 -8.57 -6.64
CA CYS A 256 -22.56 -7.98 -7.84
C CYS A 256 -22.57 -8.98 -9.01
N PRO A 257 -23.73 -9.27 -9.64
CA PRO A 257 -23.85 -10.33 -10.65
C PRO A 257 -22.96 -10.14 -11.87
N ARG A 258 -22.71 -8.89 -12.29
CA ARG A 258 -21.80 -8.59 -13.41
C ARG A 258 -20.34 -8.92 -13.10
N VAL A 259 -19.93 -8.81 -11.84
CA VAL A 259 -18.59 -9.23 -11.41
C VAL A 259 -18.52 -10.76 -11.38
N VAL A 260 -19.56 -11.43 -10.90
CA VAL A 260 -19.66 -12.91 -10.94
C VAL A 260 -19.56 -13.43 -12.38
N GLU A 261 -20.27 -12.81 -13.33
CA GLU A 261 -20.17 -13.15 -14.76
C GLU A 261 -18.74 -13.02 -15.29
N SER A 262 -18.05 -11.92 -14.96
CA SER A 262 -16.65 -11.71 -15.33
C SER A 262 -15.72 -12.75 -14.70
N LEU A 263 -15.89 -13.08 -13.41
CA LEU A 263 -15.08 -14.09 -12.72
C LEU A 263 -15.26 -15.48 -13.33
N ILE A 264 -16.48 -15.88 -13.68
CA ILE A 264 -16.75 -17.15 -14.39
C ILE A 264 -16.06 -17.16 -15.75
N ALA A 265 -16.15 -16.07 -16.51
CA ALA A 265 -15.44 -15.94 -17.79
C ALA A 265 -13.91 -15.96 -17.62
N GLY A 266 -13.40 -15.48 -16.49
CA GLY A 266 -12.00 -15.49 -16.10
C GLY A 266 -11.49 -16.82 -15.53
N GLY A 267 -12.35 -17.83 -15.39
CA GLY A 267 -11.95 -19.16 -14.92
C GLY A 267 -11.91 -19.32 -13.40
N VAL A 268 -12.77 -18.61 -12.66
CA VAL A 268 -12.96 -18.86 -11.21
C VAL A 268 -13.48 -20.28 -10.98
N ASP A 269 -12.96 -20.95 -9.94
CA ASP A 269 -13.42 -22.27 -9.54
C ASP A 269 -14.77 -22.15 -8.82
N SER A 270 -15.84 -22.57 -9.49
CA SER A 270 -17.21 -22.47 -8.97
C SER A 270 -17.55 -23.49 -7.87
N GLU A 271 -16.63 -24.38 -7.52
CA GLU A 271 -16.79 -25.44 -6.50
C GLU A 271 -15.98 -25.19 -5.22
N ALA A 272 -15.27 -24.05 -5.13
CA ALA A 272 -14.44 -23.66 -3.98
C ALA A 272 -15.26 -23.06 -2.83
#